data_AF-A0AA90U476-F1
#
_entry.id   AF-A0AA90U476-F1
#
_cell.length_a   1.000
_cell.length_b   1.000
_cell.length_c   1.000
_cell.angle_alpha   90.00
_cell.angle_beta   90.00
_cell.angle_gamma   90.00
#
_symmetry.space_group_name_H-M   'P 1'
#
loop_
_entity.id
_entity.type
_entity.pdbx_description
1 polymer ?
#
loop_
_entity_poly.entity_id
_entity_poly.type
_entity_poly.pdbx_seq_one_letter_code
_entity_poly.pdbx_strand_id
1 'polypeptide(L)'
;MVARIVIDPPKNVRPKDAIRCDVAWKLFDPDHIGDFSHDSIKNMTHFTQWLWRELSKRSGYFRPGKPSSLYLIAPEMTPPGERFLCRIVSFWEEEIYIYRGVNSEDELAEPTENHWIPPLTNILTTKTGDPAADALSSANGGEFERFISPLSGFSHAFFRTYNIPPGGTYSRHHSHTAREEHYLILSGKGTARIGSRRVDVATGDIVFKPLGPDLPTQLLADKGEELKVLDMEIWQDPSRGDKDVVIYPDHGEVDFFGAGWYTTVPLDSAISADDAMGHYDEGYRRQKDGTWVPADVPGFRKREK
;
A
#
# COMPACT_ATOMS: atom_id res chain seq x y z
N MET A 1 20.69 16.29 -12.77
CA MET A 1 20.13 17.64 -12.61
C MET A 1 20.16 17.89 -11.12
N VAL A 2 20.21 19.15 -10.67
CA VAL A 2 20.28 19.41 -9.22
C VAL A 2 18.87 19.60 -8.67
N ALA A 3 18.43 18.70 -7.80
CA ALA A 3 17.18 18.84 -7.05
C ALA A 3 17.40 19.74 -5.84
N ARG A 4 16.57 20.78 -5.72
CA ARG A 4 16.62 21.77 -4.65
C ARG A 4 15.31 21.74 -3.90
N ILE A 5 15.34 21.20 -2.68
CA ILE A 5 14.20 21.17 -1.78
C ILE A 5 14.27 22.42 -0.92
N VAL A 6 13.30 23.32 -1.06
CA VAL A 6 13.23 24.57 -0.32
C VAL A 6 12.20 24.44 0.79
N ILE A 7 12.62 24.61 2.04
CA ILE A 7 11.78 24.43 3.22
C ILE A 7 11.04 25.73 3.55
N ASP A 8 9.71 25.64 3.58
CA ASP A 8 8.75 26.72 3.87
C ASP A 8 9.19 28.15 3.45
N PRO A 9 9.54 28.38 2.17
CA PRO A 9 10.03 29.66 1.72
C PRO A 9 8.95 30.76 1.77
N PRO A 10 9.34 32.00 2.12
CA PRO A 10 8.53 33.20 1.89
C PRO A 10 8.00 33.27 0.45
N LYS A 11 6.80 33.83 0.26
CA LYS A 11 6.12 33.81 -1.06
C LYS A 11 6.92 34.53 -2.16
N ASN A 12 7.67 35.58 -1.84
CA ASN A 12 8.47 36.36 -2.77
C ASN A 12 9.66 35.57 -3.35
N VAL A 13 10.17 34.57 -2.63
CA VAL A 13 11.36 33.79 -3.05
C VAL A 13 11.02 32.40 -3.60
N ARG A 14 9.73 32.09 -3.78
CA ARG A 14 9.30 30.77 -4.28
C ARG A 14 9.75 30.59 -5.73
N PRO A 15 10.52 29.53 -6.05
CA PRO A 15 10.88 29.24 -7.42
C PRO A 15 9.64 29.01 -8.27
N LYS A 16 9.64 29.57 -9.50
CA LYS A 16 8.58 29.28 -10.48
C LYS A 16 8.62 27.80 -10.86
N ASP A 17 7.46 27.23 -11.15
CA ASP A 17 7.27 25.82 -11.56
C ASP A 17 7.77 24.75 -10.56
N ALA A 18 7.99 25.13 -9.29
CA ALA A 18 8.37 24.19 -8.25
C ALA A 18 7.29 23.14 -7.97
N ILE A 19 7.71 21.91 -7.69
CA ILE A 19 6.82 20.86 -7.18
C ILE A 19 6.40 21.24 -5.76
N ARG A 20 5.10 21.42 -5.53
CA ARG A 20 4.54 21.90 -4.26
C ARG A 20 4.24 20.76 -3.29
N CYS A 21 5.28 20.12 -2.75
CA CYS A 21 5.16 19.08 -1.72
C CYS A 21 4.44 19.61 -0.46
N ASP A 22 4.61 20.89 -0.12
CA ASP A 22 3.89 21.60 0.95
C ASP A 22 2.36 21.64 0.77
N VAL A 23 1.89 21.68 -0.48
CA VAL A 23 0.46 21.61 -0.81
C VAL A 23 -0.01 20.16 -0.90
N ALA A 24 0.81 19.28 -1.48
CA ALA A 24 0.47 17.87 -1.61
C ALA A 24 0.31 17.19 -0.25
N TRP A 25 1.14 17.52 0.75
CA TRP A 25 0.99 16.94 2.10
C TRP A 25 -0.36 17.29 2.70
N LYS A 26 -0.82 18.54 2.55
CA LYS A 26 -2.15 19.00 3.01
C LYS A 26 -3.29 18.27 2.32
N LEU A 27 -3.07 17.76 1.11
CA LEU A 27 -4.08 17.03 0.35
C LEU A 27 -4.10 15.54 0.72
N PHE A 28 -2.93 14.92 0.85
CA PHE A 28 -2.82 13.48 1.05
C PHE A 28 -2.85 13.07 2.52
N ASP A 29 -2.17 13.80 3.40
CA ASP A 29 -2.08 13.48 4.84
C ASP A 29 -2.12 14.78 5.70
N PRO A 30 -3.31 15.43 5.80
CA PRO A 30 -3.43 16.74 6.46
C PRO A 30 -3.09 16.73 7.96
N ASP A 31 -3.17 15.57 8.61
CA ASP A 31 -2.90 15.43 10.04
C ASP A 31 -1.40 15.25 10.36
N HIS A 32 -0.58 14.97 9.34
CA HIS A 32 0.86 14.72 9.49
C HIS A 32 1.69 15.56 8.50
N ILE A 33 1.42 16.85 8.37
CA ILE A 33 2.15 17.72 7.42
C ILE A 33 3.65 17.71 7.73
N GLY A 34 4.46 17.27 6.75
CA GLY A 34 5.92 17.21 6.89
C GLY A 34 6.42 16.06 7.77
N ASP A 35 5.53 15.16 8.16
CA ASP A 35 5.82 13.95 8.90
C ASP A 35 4.98 12.79 8.34
N PHE A 36 5.10 11.62 8.94
CA PHE A 36 4.17 10.51 8.75
C PHE A 36 4.44 9.45 9.82
N SER A 37 3.47 8.58 10.00
CA SER A 37 3.59 7.45 10.91
C SER A 37 3.17 6.16 10.23
N HIS A 38 3.14 5.08 11.01
CA HIS A 38 2.55 3.82 10.61
C HIS A 38 1.12 4.00 10.08
N ASP A 39 0.30 4.90 10.63
CA ASP A 39 -1.10 5.03 10.19
C ASP A 39 -1.24 5.78 8.84
N SER A 40 -0.16 6.44 8.39
CA SER A 40 -0.12 7.21 7.15
C SER A 40 0.09 6.37 5.88
N ILE A 41 0.26 5.04 5.96
CA ILE A 41 0.73 4.19 4.83
C ILE A 41 -0.05 4.41 3.54
N LYS A 42 -1.39 4.42 3.61
CA LYS A 42 -2.24 4.58 2.41
C LYS A 42 -2.02 5.95 1.78
N ASN A 43 -2.06 6.99 2.61
CA ASN A 43 -1.87 8.38 2.20
C ASN A 43 -0.48 8.60 1.59
N MET A 44 0.57 8.07 2.24
CA MET A 44 1.94 8.22 1.77
C MET A 44 2.24 7.37 0.55
N THR A 45 1.55 6.24 0.35
CA THR A 45 1.62 5.51 -0.92
C THR A 45 1.11 6.39 -2.07
N HIS A 46 -0.02 7.06 -1.90
CA HIS A 46 -0.58 7.97 -2.91
C HIS A 46 0.30 9.21 -3.12
N PHE A 47 0.85 9.78 -2.05
CA PHE A 47 1.83 10.86 -2.13
C PHE A 47 3.06 10.43 -2.96
N THR A 48 3.64 9.27 -2.66
CA THR A 48 4.80 8.73 -3.40
C THR A 48 4.50 8.55 -4.88
N GLN A 49 3.34 7.97 -5.23
CA GLN A 49 2.94 7.79 -6.63
C GLN A 49 2.70 9.12 -7.36
N TRP A 50 2.09 10.10 -6.68
CA TRP A 50 1.94 11.45 -7.21
C TRP A 50 3.30 12.10 -7.46
N LEU A 51 4.18 12.10 -6.46
CA LEU A 51 5.50 12.72 -6.56
C LEU A 51 6.33 12.06 -7.64
N TRP A 52 6.31 10.72 -7.72
CA TRP A 52 6.93 9.97 -8.80
C TRP A 52 6.47 10.49 -10.18
N ARG A 53 5.16 10.66 -10.41
CA ARG A 53 4.65 11.19 -11.69
C ARG A 53 5.11 12.62 -11.96
N GLU A 54 5.22 13.45 -10.93
CA GLU A 54 5.68 14.83 -11.07
C GLU A 54 7.19 14.91 -11.37
N LEU A 55 7.98 14.03 -10.75
CA LEU A 55 9.40 13.86 -11.05
C LEU A 55 9.57 13.30 -12.46
N SER A 56 8.91 12.20 -12.83
CA SER A 56 9.05 11.58 -14.15
C SER A 56 8.79 12.54 -15.30
N LYS A 57 7.78 13.41 -15.15
CA LYS A 57 7.50 14.47 -16.12
C LYS A 57 8.64 15.46 -16.22
N ARG A 58 9.29 15.88 -15.13
CA ARG A 58 10.25 17.01 -15.07
C ARG A 58 11.71 16.60 -15.20
N SER A 59 12.13 15.53 -14.54
CA SER A 59 13.52 15.07 -14.43
C SER A 59 13.87 13.85 -15.27
N GLY A 60 12.88 13.21 -15.89
CA GLY A 60 13.07 11.93 -16.58
C GLY A 60 14.28 11.87 -17.51
N TYR A 61 15.01 10.75 -17.47
CA TYR A 61 16.26 10.57 -18.23
C TYR A 61 16.08 10.83 -19.74
N PHE A 62 14.97 10.36 -20.32
CA PHE A 62 14.65 10.51 -21.74
C PHE A 62 14.01 11.86 -22.10
N ARG A 63 13.91 12.82 -21.18
CA ARG A 63 13.31 14.14 -21.47
C ARG A 63 14.35 15.07 -22.11
N PRO A 64 14.20 15.45 -23.40
CA PRO A 64 15.07 16.43 -24.01
C PRO A 64 14.82 17.82 -23.40
N GLY A 65 15.89 18.63 -23.29
CA GLY A 65 15.79 20.02 -22.82
C GLY A 65 15.30 20.18 -21.39
N LYS A 66 15.44 19.16 -20.54
CA LYS A 66 15.12 19.28 -19.11
C LYS A 66 16.01 20.35 -18.45
N PRO A 67 15.50 21.11 -17.47
CA PRO A 67 16.27 22.19 -16.85
C PRO A 67 17.54 21.67 -16.13
N SER A 68 18.47 22.55 -15.81
CA SER A 68 19.62 22.21 -14.97
C SER A 68 19.22 21.99 -13.49
N SER A 69 18.07 22.53 -13.10
CA SER A 69 17.58 22.58 -11.72
C SER A 69 16.12 22.14 -11.63
N LEU A 70 15.82 21.29 -10.64
CA LEU A 70 14.46 20.97 -10.22
C LEU A 70 14.21 21.59 -8.85
N TYR A 71 13.13 22.33 -8.71
CA TYR A 71 12.74 22.90 -7.42
C TYR A 71 11.55 22.14 -6.82
N LEU A 72 11.65 21.83 -5.53
CA LEU A 72 10.57 21.33 -4.71
C LEU A 72 10.38 22.30 -3.54
N ILE A 73 9.13 22.61 -3.19
CA ILE A 73 8.80 23.35 -1.98
C ILE A 73 8.17 22.38 -1.00
N ALA A 74 8.80 22.22 0.15
CA ALA A 74 8.35 21.32 1.22
C ALA A 74 7.90 22.15 2.43
N PRO A 75 6.99 21.61 3.29
CA PRO A 75 6.72 22.23 4.57
C PRO A 75 7.94 22.08 5.49
N GLU A 76 7.88 22.62 6.71
CA GLU A 76 8.77 22.14 7.77
C GLU A 76 8.60 20.63 7.93
N MET A 77 9.72 19.91 8.10
CA MET A 77 9.74 18.45 8.14
C MET A 77 10.48 17.93 9.36
N THR A 78 9.98 16.83 9.89
CA THR A 78 10.69 15.99 10.85
C THR A 78 11.80 15.20 10.15
N PRO A 79 12.74 14.56 10.90
CA PRO A 79 13.73 13.68 10.29
C PRO A 79 13.12 12.54 9.44
N PRO A 80 12.03 11.85 9.85
CA PRO A 80 11.32 10.92 8.97
C PRO A 80 10.81 11.57 7.69
N GLY A 81 10.13 12.72 7.77
CA GLY A 81 9.57 13.43 6.61
C GLY A 81 10.63 13.83 5.59
N GLU A 82 11.75 14.40 6.07
CA GLU A 82 12.88 14.77 5.22
C GLU A 82 13.50 13.55 4.53
N ARG A 83 13.75 12.49 5.32
CA ARG A 83 14.35 11.26 4.84
C ARG A 83 13.47 10.58 3.78
N PHE A 84 12.15 10.59 3.99
CA PHE A 84 11.17 10.11 3.02
C PHE A 84 11.24 10.90 1.72
N LEU A 85 11.15 12.23 1.79
CA LEU A 85 11.09 13.07 0.60
C LEU A 85 12.39 12.93 -0.22
N CYS A 86 13.54 13.00 0.44
CA CYS A 86 14.84 12.82 -0.21
C CYS A 86 14.96 11.45 -0.88
N ARG A 87 14.46 10.37 -0.25
CA ARG A 87 14.48 9.03 -0.86
C ARG A 87 13.65 8.95 -2.14
N ILE A 88 12.45 9.50 -2.16
CA ILE A 88 11.62 9.47 -3.38
C ILE A 88 12.24 10.32 -4.50
N VAL A 89 12.83 11.48 -4.16
CA VAL A 89 13.56 12.31 -5.14
C VAL A 89 14.81 11.59 -5.66
N SER A 90 15.47 10.79 -4.82
CA SER A 90 16.68 10.01 -5.18
C SER A 90 16.44 8.95 -6.25
N PHE A 91 15.19 8.58 -6.53
CA PHE A 91 14.87 7.72 -7.69
C PHE A 91 15.13 8.41 -9.03
N TRP A 92 15.20 9.74 -9.03
CA TRP A 92 15.25 10.55 -10.24
C TRP A 92 16.48 11.44 -10.35
N GLU A 93 17.06 11.84 -9.22
CA GLU A 93 18.20 12.76 -9.17
C GLU A 93 19.27 12.27 -8.19
N GLU A 94 20.54 12.49 -8.54
CA GLU A 94 21.71 12.09 -7.74
C GLU A 94 22.25 13.23 -6.86
N GLU A 95 21.85 14.47 -7.16
CA GLU A 95 22.27 15.68 -6.45
C GLU A 95 21.04 16.34 -5.83
N ILE A 96 20.88 16.19 -4.51
CA ILE A 96 19.73 16.67 -3.75
C ILE A 96 20.22 17.56 -2.63
N TYR A 97 19.74 18.80 -2.60
CA TYR A 97 20.14 19.77 -1.60
C TYR A 97 18.93 20.42 -0.94
N ILE A 98 19.00 20.58 0.38
CA ILE A 98 17.91 21.13 1.20
C ILE A 98 18.26 22.56 1.63
N TYR A 99 17.49 23.52 1.14
CA TYR A 99 17.64 24.94 1.42
C TYR A 99 16.75 25.33 2.59
N ARG A 100 17.37 25.84 3.66
CA ARG A 100 16.70 26.25 4.90
C ARG A 100 17.03 27.71 5.22
N GLY A 101 16.01 28.50 5.54
CA GLY A 101 16.18 29.92 5.84
C GLY A 101 16.60 30.78 4.64
N VAL A 102 16.86 32.04 4.90
CA VAL A 102 17.23 33.05 3.89
C VAL A 102 18.51 33.77 4.29
N ASN A 103 19.43 33.97 3.34
CA ASN A 103 20.63 34.79 3.48
C ASN A 103 20.33 36.29 3.41
N SER A 104 19.32 36.67 2.61
CA SER A 104 18.81 38.04 2.47
C SER A 104 17.30 38.00 2.16
N GLU A 105 16.61 39.15 2.11
CA GLU A 105 15.14 39.19 1.89
C GLU A 105 14.67 38.36 0.68
N ASP A 106 15.55 38.15 -0.32
CA ASP A 106 15.23 37.46 -1.57
C ASP A 106 16.10 36.22 -1.88
N GLU A 107 17.00 35.80 -0.99
CA GLU A 107 17.99 34.75 -1.28
C GLU A 107 18.02 33.64 -0.23
N LEU A 108 18.01 32.37 -0.66
CA LEU A 108 18.08 31.21 0.23
C LEU A 108 19.50 30.94 0.71
N ALA A 109 19.64 30.39 1.91
CA ALA A 109 20.95 29.94 2.39
C ALA A 109 21.44 28.72 1.59
N GLU A 110 22.71 28.75 1.16
CA GLU A 110 23.29 27.66 0.37
C GLU A 110 23.56 26.43 1.26
N PRO A 111 23.11 25.23 0.84
CA PRO A 111 23.32 23.99 1.56
C PRO A 111 24.73 23.47 1.38
N THR A 112 25.18 22.69 2.37
CA THR A 112 26.57 22.22 2.43
C THR A 112 26.74 20.75 2.07
N GLU A 113 25.66 19.96 2.04
CA GLU A 113 25.72 18.51 1.80
C GLU A 113 24.67 18.01 0.82
N ASN A 114 25.02 16.94 0.10
CA ASN A 114 24.11 16.22 -0.78
C ASN A 114 23.33 15.19 0.05
N HIS A 115 22.01 15.26 0.01
CA HIS A 115 21.07 14.39 0.73
C HIS A 115 20.56 13.23 -0.14
N TRP A 116 21.33 12.79 -1.14
CA TRP A 116 20.97 11.60 -1.91
C TRP A 116 20.89 10.35 -1.04
N ILE A 117 19.82 9.58 -1.21
CA ILE A 117 19.54 8.38 -0.44
C ILE A 117 19.39 7.21 -1.41
N PRO A 118 20.20 6.14 -1.26
CA PRO A 118 20.02 4.97 -2.10
C PRO A 118 18.63 4.35 -1.87
N PRO A 119 17.97 3.86 -2.94
CA PRO A 119 16.69 3.14 -2.87
C PRO A 119 16.86 1.73 -2.31
N LEU A 120 17.53 1.62 -1.15
CA LEU A 120 17.95 0.38 -0.51
C LEU A 120 17.50 0.41 0.95
N THR A 121 16.93 -0.70 1.41
CA THR A 121 16.61 -0.91 2.82
C THR A 121 16.88 -2.35 3.22
N ASN A 122 17.28 -2.56 4.48
CA ASN A 122 17.41 -3.90 5.05
C ASN A 122 16.07 -4.29 5.68
N ILE A 123 15.47 -5.36 5.17
CA ILE A 123 14.16 -5.85 5.62
C ILE A 123 14.24 -6.83 6.79
N LEU A 124 15.44 -7.30 7.14
CA LEU A 124 15.64 -8.28 8.21
C LEU A 124 15.76 -7.62 9.59
N THR A 125 16.23 -6.37 9.69
CA THR A 125 16.39 -5.70 10.98
C THR A 125 15.08 -5.10 11.50
N THR A 126 14.89 -5.03 12.81
CA THR A 126 13.73 -4.37 13.44
C THR A 126 13.97 -2.88 13.69
N LYS A 127 15.22 -2.45 13.81
CA LYS A 127 15.63 -1.03 13.72
C LYS A 127 16.59 -0.88 12.56
N THR A 128 16.27 0.02 11.64
CA THR A 128 17.09 0.24 10.45
C THR A 128 18.10 1.36 10.66
N GLY A 129 17.84 2.27 11.60
CA GLY A 129 18.58 3.53 11.72
C GLY A 129 18.19 4.53 10.64
N ASP A 130 17.25 4.17 9.76
CA ASP A 130 16.64 5.06 8.78
C ASP A 130 15.31 5.57 9.38
N PRO A 131 15.21 6.86 9.74
CA PRO A 131 14.05 7.38 10.46
C PRO A 131 12.76 7.25 9.65
N ALA A 132 12.82 7.26 8.31
CA ALA A 132 11.63 7.06 7.48
C ALA A 132 11.15 5.60 7.50
N ALA A 133 12.09 4.64 7.47
CA ALA A 133 11.74 3.23 7.54
C ALA A 133 11.27 2.80 8.93
N ASP A 134 11.84 3.39 9.98
CA ASP A 134 11.43 3.12 11.36
C ASP A 134 10.08 3.78 11.70
N ALA A 135 9.72 4.91 11.08
CA ALA A 135 8.40 5.53 11.23
C ALA A 135 7.24 4.70 10.63
N LEU A 136 7.53 3.79 9.69
CA LEU A 136 6.56 2.85 9.10
C LEU A 136 6.52 1.49 9.82
N SER A 137 7.10 1.42 11.02
CA SER A 137 7.08 0.22 11.84
C SER A 137 6.05 0.33 12.96
N SER A 138 5.42 -0.79 13.28
CA SER A 138 4.56 -0.95 14.46
C SER A 138 5.00 -2.18 15.25
N ALA A 139 4.86 -2.12 16.57
CA ALA A 139 5.11 -3.23 17.46
C ALA A 139 4.00 -3.28 18.52
N ASN A 140 3.25 -4.38 18.56
CA ASN A 140 2.15 -4.55 19.51
C ASN A 140 2.04 -6.01 19.94
N GLY A 141 1.94 -6.27 21.25
CA GLY A 141 1.69 -7.62 21.76
C GLY A 141 2.72 -8.69 21.37
N GLY A 142 3.94 -8.31 21.00
CA GLY A 142 4.98 -9.23 20.50
C GLY A 142 4.98 -9.40 18.97
N GLU A 143 4.00 -8.84 18.27
CA GLU A 143 4.01 -8.69 16.81
C GLU A 143 4.85 -7.49 16.42
N PHE A 144 5.49 -7.57 15.26
CA PHE A 144 6.20 -6.45 14.65
C PHE A 144 5.90 -6.42 13.16
N GLU A 145 5.56 -5.26 12.63
CA GLU A 145 5.41 -5.07 11.20
C GLU A 145 6.14 -3.83 10.70
N ARG A 146 6.56 -3.88 9.43
CA ARG A 146 7.10 -2.72 8.73
C ARG A 146 6.61 -2.71 7.29
N PHE A 147 6.03 -1.59 6.91
CA PHE A 147 5.64 -1.31 5.53
C PHE A 147 6.84 -0.81 4.72
N ILE A 148 7.02 -1.38 3.51
CA ILE A 148 8.12 -1.00 2.61
C ILE A 148 7.61 -0.09 1.49
N SER A 149 6.37 -0.31 1.03
CA SER A 149 5.82 0.33 -0.18
C SER A 149 5.88 1.85 -0.24
N PRO A 150 5.60 2.62 0.84
CA PRO A 150 5.69 4.07 0.75
C PRO A 150 7.10 4.57 0.39
N LEU A 151 8.14 3.77 0.69
CA LEU A 151 9.56 4.11 0.50
C LEU A 151 10.21 3.50 -0.75
N SER A 152 9.57 2.49 -1.38
CA SER A 152 10.17 1.73 -2.47
C SER A 152 9.69 2.16 -3.86
N GLY A 153 8.65 2.99 -3.91
CA GLY A 153 8.08 3.48 -5.17
C GLY A 153 7.35 2.42 -6.00
N PHE A 154 6.93 1.31 -5.39
CA PHE A 154 6.10 0.35 -6.11
C PHE A 154 4.81 1.01 -6.64
N SER A 155 4.54 0.82 -7.92
CA SER A 155 3.27 1.20 -8.53
C SER A 155 2.20 0.17 -8.23
N HIS A 156 2.49 -1.11 -8.45
CA HIS A 156 1.52 -2.20 -8.31
C HIS A 156 1.76 -3.12 -7.10
N ALA A 157 2.92 -3.03 -6.46
CA ALA A 157 3.26 -3.96 -5.38
C ALA A 157 3.04 -3.33 -3.99
N PHE A 158 2.59 -4.17 -3.06
CA PHE A 158 2.50 -3.86 -1.65
C PHE A 158 3.32 -4.86 -0.85
N PHE A 159 4.41 -4.41 -0.23
CA PHE A 159 5.31 -5.27 0.54
C PHE A 159 5.36 -4.81 2.00
N ARG A 160 5.30 -5.77 2.92
CA ARG A 160 5.60 -5.56 4.34
C ARG A 160 6.33 -6.75 4.93
N THR A 161 7.16 -6.51 5.93
CA THR A 161 7.63 -7.58 6.80
C THR A 161 6.74 -7.70 8.00
N TYR A 162 6.43 -8.92 8.41
CA TYR A 162 5.64 -9.20 9.60
C TYR A 162 6.32 -10.29 10.45
N ASN A 163 6.36 -10.06 11.75
CA ASN A 163 6.86 -10.99 12.75
C ASN A 163 5.66 -11.56 13.50
N ILE A 164 5.46 -12.86 13.37
CA ILE A 164 4.39 -13.62 14.02
C ILE A 164 4.97 -14.21 15.31
N PRO A 165 4.51 -13.80 16.50
CA PRO A 165 5.02 -14.32 17.76
C PRO A 165 4.69 -15.82 17.89
N PRO A 166 5.44 -16.57 18.72
CA PRO A 166 5.15 -17.98 18.98
C PRO A 166 3.68 -18.21 19.39
N GLY A 167 3.01 -19.15 18.72
CA GLY A 167 1.58 -19.44 18.90
C GLY A 167 0.63 -18.48 18.17
N GLY A 168 1.16 -17.44 17.52
CA GLY A 168 0.41 -16.49 16.70
C GLY A 168 0.07 -17.02 15.30
N THR A 169 -0.72 -16.24 14.56
CA THR A 169 -1.13 -16.53 13.18
C THR A 169 -1.10 -15.27 12.32
N TYR A 170 -0.87 -15.47 11.03
CA TYR A 170 -0.93 -14.39 10.05
C TYR A 170 -1.35 -14.92 8.68
N SER A 171 -2.45 -14.48 8.10
CA SER A 171 -3.59 -13.74 8.66
C SER A 171 -4.76 -14.70 8.88
N ARG A 172 -6.03 -14.29 8.74
CA ARG A 172 -7.16 -15.23 8.67
C ARG A 172 -6.95 -16.20 7.50
N HIS A 173 -7.54 -17.39 7.53
CA HIS A 173 -7.50 -18.30 6.38
C HIS A 173 -8.33 -17.72 5.23
N HIS A 174 -7.67 -17.25 4.16
CA HIS A 174 -8.34 -16.46 3.12
C HIS A 174 -7.68 -16.51 1.74
N SER A 175 -8.46 -16.16 0.72
CA SER A 175 -8.08 -16.06 -0.69
C SER A 175 -8.61 -14.78 -1.33
N HIS A 176 -7.77 -14.16 -2.17
CA HIS A 176 -8.10 -12.96 -2.93
C HIS A 176 -8.52 -13.34 -4.36
N THR A 177 -9.53 -12.68 -4.91
CA THR A 177 -9.99 -12.94 -6.28
C THR A 177 -9.31 -12.02 -7.31
N ALA A 178 -8.84 -10.85 -6.89
CA ALA A 178 -8.24 -9.84 -7.77
C ALA A 178 -6.81 -9.42 -7.37
N ARG A 179 -6.25 -9.95 -6.28
CA ARG A 179 -4.90 -9.62 -5.79
C ARG A 179 -4.03 -10.87 -5.67
N GLU A 180 -2.89 -10.90 -6.34
CA GLU A 180 -1.90 -11.95 -6.11
C GLU A 180 -1.22 -11.68 -4.77
N GLU A 181 -0.91 -12.73 -4.01
CA GLU A 181 -0.26 -12.59 -2.73
C GLU A 181 0.74 -13.72 -2.50
N HIS A 182 1.89 -13.40 -1.92
CA HIS A 182 2.96 -14.35 -1.69
C HIS A 182 3.60 -14.10 -0.34
N TYR A 183 3.96 -15.20 0.33
CA TYR A 183 4.66 -15.15 1.61
C TYR A 183 6.04 -15.77 1.48
N LEU A 184 7.10 -14.97 1.61
CA LEU A 184 8.46 -15.49 1.73
C LEU A 184 8.84 -15.59 3.20
N ILE A 185 9.19 -16.77 3.69
CA ILE A 185 9.64 -16.97 5.06
C ILE A 185 11.07 -16.45 5.19
N LEU A 186 11.24 -15.38 5.95
CA LEU A 186 12.53 -14.71 6.16
C LEU A 186 13.32 -15.32 7.33
N SER A 187 12.63 -15.81 8.36
CA SER A 187 13.25 -16.54 9.48
C SER A 187 12.23 -17.37 10.26
N GLY A 188 12.71 -18.41 10.95
CA GLY A 188 11.90 -19.25 11.83
C GLY A 188 11.29 -20.46 11.11
N LYS A 189 10.43 -21.18 11.83
CA LYS A 189 9.66 -22.33 11.34
C LYS A 189 8.22 -22.23 11.76
N GLY A 190 7.33 -22.75 10.94
CA GLY A 190 5.90 -22.68 11.16
C GLY A 190 5.14 -23.72 10.36
N THR A 191 3.83 -23.50 10.27
CA THR A 191 2.94 -24.28 9.43
C THR A 191 2.15 -23.33 8.53
N ALA A 192 2.19 -23.56 7.22
CA ALA A 192 1.25 -22.96 6.28
C ALA A 192 0.01 -23.85 6.15
N ARG A 193 -1.17 -23.28 6.38
CA ARG A 193 -2.45 -23.84 5.95
C ARG A 193 -2.70 -23.41 4.52
N ILE A 194 -2.83 -24.36 3.59
CA ILE A 194 -3.04 -24.13 2.16
C ILE A 194 -4.25 -24.97 1.73
N GLY A 195 -5.38 -24.31 1.47
CA GLY A 195 -6.67 -24.97 1.44
C GLY A 195 -6.89 -25.80 2.72
N SER A 196 -7.27 -27.06 2.57
CA SER A 196 -7.46 -27.99 3.69
C SER A 196 -6.16 -28.63 4.22
N ARG A 197 -5.00 -28.34 3.62
CA ARG A 197 -3.73 -28.98 3.96
C ARG A 197 -2.91 -28.13 4.92
N ARG A 198 -2.09 -28.81 5.73
CA ARG A 198 -1.07 -28.20 6.59
C ARG A 198 0.30 -28.65 6.10
N VAL A 199 1.20 -27.70 5.90
CA VAL A 199 2.55 -27.93 5.38
C VAL A 199 3.54 -27.19 6.28
N ASP A 200 4.57 -27.88 6.74
CA ASP A 200 5.65 -27.24 7.49
C ASP A 200 6.42 -26.28 6.57
N VAL A 201 6.77 -25.11 7.08
CA VAL A 201 7.56 -24.10 6.35
C VAL A 201 8.75 -23.64 7.20
N ALA A 202 9.82 -23.23 6.53
CA ALA A 202 11.03 -22.73 7.14
C ALA A 202 11.64 -21.57 6.32
N THR A 203 12.65 -20.91 6.89
CA THR A 203 13.44 -19.88 6.21
C THR A 203 13.80 -20.24 4.77
N GLY A 204 13.48 -19.36 3.83
CA GLY A 204 13.75 -19.53 2.41
C GLY A 204 12.59 -20.14 1.61
N ASP A 205 11.59 -20.73 2.28
CA ASP A 205 10.37 -21.19 1.63
C ASP A 205 9.51 -20.01 1.19
N ILE A 206 8.81 -20.18 0.07
CA ILE A 206 7.82 -19.24 -0.45
C ILE A 206 6.47 -19.93 -0.60
N VAL A 207 5.42 -19.31 -0.08
CA VAL A 207 4.03 -19.73 -0.26
C VAL A 207 3.42 -18.91 -1.38
N PHE A 208 2.98 -19.58 -2.44
CA PHE A 208 2.32 -18.94 -3.58
C PHE A 208 0.81 -18.94 -3.40
N LYS A 209 0.17 -17.76 -3.41
CA LYS A 209 -1.29 -17.62 -3.45
C LYS A 209 -1.68 -17.03 -4.82
N PRO A 210 -2.06 -17.88 -5.79
CA PRO A 210 -2.54 -17.39 -7.08
C PRO A 210 -3.88 -16.67 -6.93
N LEU A 211 -4.24 -15.87 -7.93
CA LEU A 211 -5.57 -15.26 -8.03
C LEU A 211 -6.66 -16.32 -8.04
N GLY A 212 -7.71 -16.08 -7.25
CA GLY A 212 -8.92 -16.89 -7.24
C GLY A 212 -9.39 -17.23 -5.83
N PRO A 213 -10.68 -17.54 -5.67
CA PRO A 213 -11.27 -17.77 -4.35
C PRO A 213 -10.88 -19.14 -3.76
N ASP A 214 -10.26 -20.03 -4.54
CA ASP A 214 -10.23 -21.47 -4.25
C ASP A 214 -9.09 -21.92 -3.32
N LEU A 215 -8.03 -21.12 -3.17
CA LEU A 215 -6.83 -21.50 -2.42
C LEU A 215 -6.59 -20.61 -1.20
N PRO A 216 -7.46 -20.69 -0.17
CA PRO A 216 -7.27 -19.92 1.04
C PRO A 216 -5.98 -20.32 1.74
N THR A 217 -5.26 -19.33 2.29
CA THR A 217 -3.96 -19.55 2.93
C THR A 217 -3.87 -18.83 4.27
N GLN A 218 -3.11 -19.40 5.21
CA GLN A 218 -2.79 -18.82 6.52
C GLN A 218 -1.45 -19.35 7.01
N LEU A 219 -0.64 -18.52 7.66
CA LEU A 219 0.57 -18.92 8.39
C LEU A 219 0.32 -19.06 9.88
N LEU A 220 1.01 -20.01 10.49
CA LEU A 220 0.98 -20.31 11.92
C LEU A 220 2.42 -20.39 12.45
N ALA A 221 2.73 -19.63 13.50
CA ALA A 221 3.99 -19.72 14.23
C ALA A 221 3.90 -20.80 15.32
N ASP A 222 3.56 -22.03 14.93
CA ASP A 222 3.19 -23.12 15.87
C ASP A 222 4.35 -24.04 16.27
N LYS A 223 5.59 -23.66 15.97
CA LYS A 223 6.80 -24.43 16.29
C LYS A 223 7.56 -23.92 17.51
N GLY A 224 6.94 -23.05 18.31
CA GLY A 224 7.52 -22.51 19.55
C GLY A 224 8.56 -21.41 19.34
N GLU A 225 8.70 -20.90 18.11
CA GLU A 225 9.56 -19.78 17.75
C GLU A 225 8.79 -18.72 16.94
N GLU A 226 9.36 -17.52 16.84
CA GLU A 226 8.82 -16.46 16.00
C GLU A 226 8.96 -16.85 14.51
N LEU A 227 7.93 -16.55 13.72
CA LEU A 227 7.97 -16.71 12.26
C LEU A 227 8.00 -15.32 11.62
N LYS A 228 9.05 -15.00 10.88
CA LYS A 228 9.15 -13.74 10.13
C LYS A 228 8.86 -13.98 8.65
N VAL A 229 7.99 -13.16 8.09
CA VAL A 229 7.53 -13.26 6.70
C VAL A 229 7.69 -11.92 5.97
N LEU A 230 8.03 -11.98 4.68
CA LEU A 230 7.79 -10.89 3.73
C LEU A 230 6.47 -11.20 3.03
N ASP A 231 5.46 -10.39 3.34
CA ASP A 231 4.16 -10.38 2.67
C ASP A 231 4.25 -9.49 1.44
N MET A 232 3.85 -10.05 0.30
CA MET A 232 3.97 -9.45 -1.02
C MET A 232 2.64 -9.56 -1.74
N GLU A 233 1.94 -8.45 -1.88
CA GLU A 233 0.72 -8.36 -2.67
C GLU A 233 1.00 -7.64 -4.01
N ILE A 234 0.38 -8.11 -5.09
CA ILE A 234 0.40 -7.46 -6.40
C ILE A 234 -1.03 -7.04 -6.76
N TRP A 235 -1.18 -5.75 -7.03
CA TRP A 235 -2.44 -5.05 -7.26
C TRP A 235 -2.61 -4.71 -8.74
N GLN A 236 -3.83 -4.85 -9.25
CA GLN A 236 -4.13 -4.51 -10.64
C GLN A 236 -4.14 -3.00 -10.86
N ASP A 237 -4.74 -2.27 -9.92
CA ASP A 237 -4.76 -0.81 -9.94
C ASP A 237 -3.71 -0.24 -8.97
N PRO A 238 -2.75 0.57 -9.45
CA PRO A 238 -1.74 1.19 -8.59
C PRO A 238 -2.36 2.12 -7.54
N SER A 239 -3.56 2.67 -7.79
CA SER A 239 -4.26 3.51 -6.83
C SER A 239 -4.77 2.74 -5.60
N ARG A 240 -4.74 1.39 -5.64
CA ARG A 240 -5.31 0.48 -4.64
C ARG A 240 -6.81 0.68 -4.41
N GLY A 241 -7.49 1.15 -5.46
CA GLY A 241 -8.95 1.26 -5.51
C GLY A 241 -9.64 0.07 -6.15
N ASP A 242 -8.88 -0.96 -6.56
CA ASP A 242 -9.43 -2.15 -7.20
C ASP A 242 -10.45 -2.85 -6.30
N LYS A 243 -11.43 -3.45 -6.97
CA LYS A 243 -12.46 -4.24 -6.31
C LYS A 243 -11.95 -5.66 -6.17
N ASP A 244 -12.09 -6.17 -4.96
CA ASP A 244 -11.69 -7.52 -4.65
C ASP A 244 -12.78 -8.18 -3.82
N VAL A 245 -13.00 -9.45 -4.12
CA VAL A 245 -13.82 -10.35 -3.31
C VAL A 245 -12.86 -11.25 -2.55
N VAL A 246 -12.96 -11.25 -1.22
CA VAL A 246 -12.08 -12.04 -0.36
C VAL A 246 -12.92 -13.07 0.38
N ILE A 247 -12.51 -14.34 0.31
CA ILE A 247 -13.25 -15.43 0.92
C ILE A 247 -12.56 -15.84 2.22
N TYR A 248 -13.33 -15.93 3.31
CA TYR A 248 -12.89 -16.40 4.61
C TYR A 248 -13.67 -17.67 5.00
N PRO A 249 -13.29 -18.85 4.51
CA PRO A 249 -14.06 -20.09 4.68
C PRO A 249 -14.30 -20.46 6.15
N ASP A 250 -13.29 -20.31 7.01
CA ASP A 250 -13.40 -20.67 8.44
C ASP A 250 -14.47 -19.83 9.18
N HIS A 251 -14.85 -18.67 8.64
CA HIS A 251 -15.83 -17.77 9.25
C HIS A 251 -17.16 -17.72 8.49
N GLY A 252 -17.24 -18.41 7.33
CA GLY A 252 -18.42 -18.35 6.47
C GLY A 252 -18.68 -16.94 5.93
N GLU A 253 -17.63 -16.20 5.57
CA GLU A 253 -17.74 -14.80 5.13
C GLU A 253 -17.17 -14.59 3.72
N VAL A 254 -17.83 -13.68 2.98
CA VAL A 254 -17.36 -13.11 1.72
C VAL A 254 -17.32 -11.60 1.88
N ASP A 255 -16.11 -11.04 1.77
CA ASP A 255 -15.90 -9.61 1.88
C ASP A 255 -15.77 -8.98 0.50
N PHE A 256 -16.47 -7.86 0.30
CA PHE A 256 -16.37 -7.00 -0.87
C PHE A 256 -15.56 -5.76 -0.50
N PHE A 257 -14.34 -5.67 -1.02
CA PHE A 257 -13.43 -4.53 -0.83
C PHE A 257 -13.29 -3.71 -2.11
N GLY A 258 -12.90 -2.45 -1.95
CA GLY A 258 -12.52 -1.56 -3.06
C GLY A 258 -13.34 -0.27 -3.12
N ALA A 259 -13.12 0.56 -4.14
CA ALA A 259 -13.85 1.83 -4.27
C ALA A 259 -15.37 1.59 -4.39
N GLY A 260 -16.11 2.11 -3.42
CA GLY A 260 -17.57 1.94 -3.30
C GLY A 260 -18.01 0.61 -2.66
N TRP A 261 -17.07 -0.27 -2.29
CA TRP A 261 -17.31 -1.59 -1.69
C TRP A 261 -16.69 -1.65 -0.28
N TYR A 262 -17.54 -1.82 0.72
CA TYR A 262 -17.13 -1.99 2.12
C TYR A 262 -18.19 -2.77 2.88
N THR A 263 -18.34 -4.04 2.53
CA THR A 263 -19.41 -4.89 3.08
C THR A 263 -19.01 -6.35 3.12
N THR A 264 -19.60 -7.09 4.05
CA THR A 264 -19.43 -8.53 4.24
C THR A 264 -20.80 -9.19 4.09
N VAL A 265 -20.84 -10.32 3.40
CA VAL A 265 -22.03 -11.18 3.31
C VAL A 265 -21.71 -12.59 3.80
N PRO A 266 -22.68 -13.31 4.39
CA PRO A 266 -22.49 -14.72 4.71
C PRO A 266 -22.25 -15.55 3.44
N LEU A 267 -21.24 -16.42 3.47
CA LEU A 267 -20.89 -17.32 2.36
C LEU A 267 -22.06 -18.22 1.96
N ASP A 268 -22.83 -18.70 2.94
CA ASP A 268 -24.01 -19.54 2.70
C ASP A 268 -25.19 -18.79 2.04
N SER A 269 -25.08 -17.47 1.84
CA SER A 269 -26.03 -16.70 1.02
C SER A 269 -25.71 -16.78 -0.48
N ALA A 270 -24.58 -17.39 -0.86
CA ALA A 270 -24.26 -17.63 -2.26
C ALA A 270 -25.24 -18.64 -2.88
N ILE A 271 -25.81 -18.27 -4.01
CA ILE A 271 -26.74 -19.10 -4.79
C ILE A 271 -26.23 -19.28 -6.21
N SER A 272 -26.74 -20.29 -6.93
CA SER A 272 -26.35 -20.48 -8.32
C SER A 272 -26.73 -19.27 -9.17
N ALA A 273 -25.76 -18.79 -9.96
CA ALA A 273 -26.01 -17.80 -11.00
C ALA A 273 -26.94 -18.35 -12.08
N ASP A 274 -27.08 -19.67 -12.25
CA ASP A 274 -27.96 -20.26 -13.27
C ASP A 274 -29.43 -19.88 -13.06
N ASP A 275 -29.91 -19.80 -11.81
CA ASP A 275 -31.27 -19.32 -11.53
C ASP A 275 -31.42 -17.84 -11.92
N ALA A 276 -30.41 -17.03 -11.60
CA ALA A 276 -30.44 -15.60 -11.94
C ALA A 276 -30.40 -15.39 -13.46
N MET A 277 -29.55 -16.15 -14.17
CA MET A 277 -29.36 -16.06 -15.61
C MET A 277 -30.52 -16.67 -16.39
N GLY A 278 -31.09 -17.79 -15.94
CA GLY A 278 -32.25 -18.44 -16.56
C GLY A 278 -33.53 -17.61 -16.47
N HIS A 279 -33.59 -16.70 -15.49
CA HIS A 279 -34.72 -15.80 -15.26
C HIS A 279 -34.33 -14.31 -15.44
N TYR A 280 -33.35 -14.02 -16.29
CA TYR A 280 -32.82 -12.66 -16.50
C TYR A 280 -33.87 -11.66 -16.98
N ASP A 281 -34.81 -12.11 -17.82
CA ASP A 281 -35.88 -11.28 -18.40
C ASP A 281 -37.20 -11.32 -17.59
N GLU A 282 -37.14 -11.71 -16.32
CA GLU A 282 -38.32 -11.85 -15.47
C GLU A 282 -38.28 -10.94 -14.23
N GLY A 283 -39.45 -10.39 -13.89
CA GLY A 283 -39.64 -9.53 -12.72
C GLY A 283 -39.82 -10.34 -11.44
N TYR A 284 -38.79 -10.36 -10.59
CA TYR A 284 -38.83 -10.93 -9.25
C TYR A 284 -37.94 -10.17 -8.27
N ARG A 285 -38.15 -10.37 -6.96
CA ARG A 285 -37.23 -9.92 -5.90
C ARG A 285 -36.74 -11.11 -5.11
N ARG A 286 -35.41 -11.20 -4.97
CA ARG A 286 -34.76 -12.24 -4.18
C ARG A 286 -34.74 -11.87 -2.69
N GLN A 287 -34.95 -12.88 -1.86
CA GLN A 287 -34.91 -12.82 -0.41
C GLN A 287 -33.55 -13.30 0.10
N LYS A 288 -33.26 -13.03 1.38
CA LYS A 288 -31.98 -13.38 2.00
C LYS A 288 -31.70 -14.89 2.02
N ASP A 289 -32.74 -15.72 2.10
CA ASP A 289 -32.65 -17.18 2.09
C ASP A 289 -32.54 -17.78 0.67
N GLY A 290 -32.33 -16.93 -0.34
CA GLY A 290 -32.22 -17.33 -1.74
C GLY A 290 -33.57 -17.52 -2.44
N THR A 291 -34.68 -17.59 -1.70
CA THR A 291 -36.04 -17.64 -2.29
C THR A 291 -36.38 -16.32 -2.99
N TRP A 292 -37.47 -16.30 -3.74
CA TRP A 292 -37.90 -15.11 -4.46
C TRP A 292 -39.42 -14.96 -4.45
N VAL A 293 -39.87 -13.73 -4.65
CA VAL A 293 -41.28 -13.41 -4.87
C VAL A 293 -41.45 -12.70 -6.21
N PRO A 294 -42.54 -13.00 -6.96
CA PRO A 294 -42.88 -12.25 -8.15
C PRO A 294 -42.92 -10.74 -7.86
N ALA A 295 -42.35 -9.92 -8.74
CA ALA A 295 -42.33 -8.48 -8.58
C ALA A 295 -42.63 -7.77 -9.90
N ASP A 296 -43.30 -6.63 -9.82
CA ASP A 296 -43.48 -5.75 -10.97
C ASP A 296 -42.20 -4.94 -11.18
N VAL A 297 -41.35 -5.42 -12.10
CA VAL A 297 -40.06 -4.79 -12.45
C VAL A 297 -40.23 -4.11 -13.81
N PRO A 298 -39.95 -2.79 -13.94
CA PRO A 298 -40.19 -2.07 -15.19
C PRO A 298 -39.54 -2.74 -16.40
N GLY A 299 -40.35 -3.05 -17.42
CA GLY A 299 -39.90 -3.64 -18.68
C GLY A 299 -39.80 -5.17 -18.69
N PHE A 300 -40.09 -5.87 -17.59
CA PHE A 300 -39.97 -7.32 -17.51
C PHE A 300 -41.31 -8.02 -17.25
N ARG A 301 -41.48 -9.21 -17.84
CA ARG A 301 -42.64 -10.07 -17.53
C ARG A 301 -42.49 -10.61 -16.11
N LYS A 302 -43.56 -10.64 -15.33
CA LYS A 302 -43.51 -11.13 -13.95
C LYS A 302 -43.07 -12.61 -13.92
N ARG A 303 -42.15 -12.97 -13.01
CA ARG A 303 -41.75 -14.37 -12.80
C ARG A 303 -42.92 -15.15 -12.17
N GLU A 304 -43.28 -16.28 -12.75
CA GLU A 304 -44.32 -17.17 -12.25
C GLU A 304 -43.70 -18.37 -11.52
N LYS A 305 -44.41 -18.91 -10.52
CA LYS A 305 -43.95 -20.03 -9.70
C LYS A 305 -44.17 -21.37 -10.39
#